data_AF-A0A9D5P2T6-F1
#
_entry.id   AF-A0A9D5P2T6-F1
#
_cell.length_a   1.000
_cell.length_b   1.000
_cell.length_c   1.000
_cell.angle_alpha   90.00
_cell.angle_beta   90.00
_cell.angle_gamma   90.00
#
_symmetry.space_group_name_H-M   'P 1'
#
loop_
_entity.id
_entity.type
_entity.pdbx_description
1 polymer ?
#
loop_
_entity_poly.entity_id
_entity_poly.type
_entity_poly.pdbx_seq_one_letter_code
_entity_poly.pdbx_strand_id
1 'polypeptide(L)'
;MKLWRIAFMMLTAFSIASCSSNDDEHEKPFTVCPVDQTKFYVCEASGETRGATAVIDTLFTEDDIEWFNVSTREIRFKKQDEQLFKKLKMNYHKEGLEFRLGENVLFEVSRFVSDIDSRIFYDLVLHYSTIGEDEVNPRYYLHDCYPAQFINDERTKANIKKNAMQWETFTKYLESKSKLKK
;
A
#
# COMPACT_ATOMS: atom_id res chain seq x y z
N MET A 1 -22.14 -72.68 -24.70
CA MET A 1 -23.47 -72.43 -25.29
C MET A 1 -24.31 -71.63 -24.29
N LYS A 2 -25.07 -70.66 -24.82
CA LYS A 2 -26.16 -69.86 -24.23
C LYS A 2 -25.81 -68.67 -23.34
N LEU A 3 -25.96 -67.49 -23.96
CA LEU A 3 -26.29 -66.21 -23.35
C LEU A 3 -27.59 -66.30 -22.54
N TRP A 4 -27.67 -65.55 -21.43
CA TRP A 4 -28.82 -64.67 -21.23
C TRP A 4 -28.45 -63.40 -20.46
N ARG A 5 -29.00 -62.28 -20.93
CA ARG A 5 -28.84 -60.90 -20.45
C ARG A 5 -29.94 -60.63 -19.43
N ILE A 6 -29.64 -59.97 -18.31
CA ILE A 6 -30.50 -58.92 -17.74
C ILE A 6 -29.59 -57.87 -17.09
N ALA A 7 -29.77 -56.63 -17.55
CA ALA A 7 -29.12 -55.44 -17.04
C ALA A 7 -29.77 -54.98 -15.73
N PHE A 8 -28.97 -54.49 -14.78
CA PHE A 8 -29.44 -53.45 -13.87
C PHE A 8 -28.34 -52.39 -13.74
N MET A 9 -28.69 -51.22 -14.25
CA MET A 9 -27.91 -50.00 -14.31
C MET A 9 -28.06 -49.30 -12.97
N MET A 10 -27.00 -49.17 -12.19
CA MET A 10 -26.94 -48.22 -11.08
C MET A 10 -25.64 -47.44 -11.20
N LEU A 11 -25.79 -46.25 -11.79
CA LEU A 11 -24.79 -45.21 -11.92
C LEU A 11 -24.61 -44.59 -10.53
N THR A 12 -23.49 -44.88 -9.85
CA THR A 12 -23.07 -44.10 -8.68
C THR A 12 -21.87 -43.25 -9.08
N ALA A 13 -22.15 -41.98 -9.36
CA ALA A 13 -21.14 -40.97 -9.63
C ALA A 13 -20.32 -40.71 -8.35
N PHE A 14 -19.10 -41.25 -8.30
CA PHE A 14 -18.08 -40.73 -7.39
C PHE A 14 -17.60 -39.40 -7.93
N SER A 15 -18.19 -38.30 -7.42
CA SER A 15 -17.67 -36.96 -7.65
C SER A 15 -16.39 -36.81 -6.83
N ILE A 16 -15.25 -36.93 -7.51
CA ILE A 16 -13.99 -36.35 -7.08
C ILE A 16 -14.21 -34.83 -7.01
N ALA A 17 -14.47 -34.32 -5.81
CA ALA A 17 -14.37 -32.91 -5.50
C ALA A 17 -12.89 -32.52 -5.56
N SER A 18 -12.43 -32.24 -6.78
CA SER A 18 -11.22 -31.46 -7.02
C SER A 18 -11.53 -30.03 -6.59
N CYS A 19 -11.31 -29.70 -5.32
CA CYS A 19 -11.22 -28.31 -4.90
C CYS A 19 -9.93 -27.72 -5.46
N SER A 20 -9.99 -27.32 -6.72
CA SER A 20 -9.08 -26.33 -7.28
C SER A 20 -9.52 -24.98 -6.72
N SER A 21 -9.02 -24.61 -5.55
CA SER A 21 -9.10 -23.23 -5.05
C SER A 21 -8.15 -22.37 -5.87
N ASN A 22 -8.55 -22.04 -7.09
CA ASN A 22 -7.95 -20.95 -7.84
C ASN A 22 -8.92 -19.78 -7.73
N ASP A 23 -8.92 -19.15 -6.55
CA ASP A 23 -9.44 -17.79 -6.40
C ASP A 23 -8.36 -16.85 -6.96
N ASP A 24 -8.24 -16.83 -8.29
CA ASP A 24 -7.63 -15.70 -8.98
C ASP A 24 -8.62 -14.54 -8.90
N GLU A 25 -8.69 -13.88 -7.74
CA GLU A 25 -9.21 -12.53 -7.63
C GLU A 25 -8.25 -11.60 -8.40
N HIS A 26 -8.43 -11.56 -9.71
CA HIS A 26 -7.80 -10.55 -10.54
C HIS A 26 -8.49 -9.22 -10.19
N GLU A 27 -7.88 -8.46 -9.27
CA GLU A 27 -8.25 -7.07 -8.97
C GLU A 27 -8.43 -6.33 -10.31
N LYS A 28 -9.66 -5.88 -10.58
CA LYS A 28 -9.95 -5.12 -11.80
C LYS A 28 -9.18 -3.79 -11.74
N PRO A 29 -8.46 -3.42 -12.80
CA PRO A 29 -7.75 -2.15 -12.83
C PRO A 29 -8.74 -0.99 -12.67
N PHE A 30 -8.38 -0.03 -11.82
CA PHE A 30 -9.17 1.17 -11.56
C PHE A 30 -9.26 2.03 -12.84
N THR A 31 -10.32 1.86 -13.62
CA THR A 31 -10.71 2.80 -14.68
C THR A 31 -11.52 3.95 -14.08
N VAL A 32 -10.85 4.94 -13.51
CA VAL A 32 -11.47 6.26 -13.29
C VAL A 32 -10.45 7.35 -13.58
N CYS A 33 -10.69 8.11 -14.66
CA CYS A 33 -10.02 9.39 -14.91
C CYS A 33 -10.33 10.34 -13.74
N PRO A 34 -9.35 11.01 -13.11
CA PRO A 34 -9.61 11.77 -11.91
C PRO A 34 -10.16 13.15 -12.29
N VAL A 35 -11.48 13.34 -12.21
CA VAL A 35 -12.08 14.67 -12.23
C VAL A 35 -13.05 14.80 -11.06
N ASP A 36 -12.66 15.68 -10.14
CA ASP A 36 -13.42 16.34 -9.08
C ASP A 36 -14.01 15.47 -7.95
N GLN A 37 -13.17 15.24 -6.93
CA GLN A 37 -13.45 15.25 -5.46
C GLN A 37 -12.64 14.22 -4.65
N THR A 38 -11.69 13.52 -5.26
CA THR A 38 -10.83 12.57 -4.55
C THR A 38 -9.63 13.30 -3.92
N LYS A 39 -9.73 13.66 -2.63
CA LYS A 39 -8.60 14.21 -1.87
C LYS A 39 -7.68 13.09 -1.37
N PHE A 40 -6.37 13.28 -1.52
CA PHE A 40 -5.37 12.39 -0.95
C PHE A 40 -5.12 12.70 0.52
N TYR A 41 -5.05 11.66 1.35
CA TYR A 41 -4.66 11.75 2.75
C TYR A 41 -4.09 10.42 3.23
N VAL A 42 -3.32 10.49 4.31
CA VAL A 42 -2.74 9.32 4.98
C VAL A 42 -3.31 9.23 6.38
N CYS A 43 -3.74 8.05 6.79
CA CYS A 43 -4.26 7.78 8.12
C CYS A 43 -3.80 6.42 8.63
N GLU A 44 -4.09 6.13 9.89
CA GLU A 44 -3.96 4.77 10.41
C GLU A 44 -5.06 3.87 9.82
N ALA A 45 -4.73 2.62 9.55
CA ALA A 45 -5.69 1.62 9.08
C ALA A 45 -6.78 1.45 10.14
N SER A 46 -8.03 1.54 9.71
CA SER A 46 -9.15 1.27 10.62
C SER A 46 -9.23 -0.23 10.84
N GLY A 47 -8.85 -0.72 12.02
CA GLY A 47 -9.22 -2.07 12.44
C GLY A 47 -10.75 -2.26 12.39
N GLU A 48 -11.22 -3.51 12.34
CA GLU A 48 -12.62 -3.94 12.10
C GLU A 48 -13.73 -3.38 13.03
N THR A 49 -13.45 -2.41 13.90
CA THR A 49 -14.45 -1.75 14.72
C THR A 49 -15.24 -0.69 13.93
N ARG A 50 -16.07 -1.19 12.99
CA ARG A 50 -17.20 -0.43 12.44
C ARG A 50 -18.27 -0.25 13.51
N GLY A 51 -18.20 0.87 14.23
CA GLY A 51 -19.26 1.32 15.13
C GLY A 51 -18.98 2.72 15.65
N ALA A 52 -19.77 3.70 15.17
CA ALA A 52 -19.74 5.12 15.50
C ALA A 52 -18.47 5.89 15.04
N THR A 53 -18.68 6.86 14.14
CA THR A 53 -17.80 7.97 13.72
C THR A 53 -16.38 7.92 14.30
N ALA A 54 -15.56 6.97 13.84
CA ALA A 54 -14.16 6.93 14.22
C ALA A 54 -13.51 8.20 13.63
N VAL A 55 -12.94 9.03 14.49
CA VAL A 55 -12.14 10.17 14.06
C VAL A 55 -10.93 9.59 13.34
N ILE A 56 -10.90 9.71 12.00
CA ILE A 56 -9.75 9.30 11.20
C ILE A 56 -8.58 10.21 11.58
N ASP A 57 -7.62 9.68 12.34
CA ASP A 57 -6.40 10.42 12.66
C ASP A 57 -5.54 10.56 11.40
N THR A 58 -5.77 11.67 10.68
CA THR A 58 -5.10 11.97 9.42
C THR A 58 -3.67 12.42 9.68
N LEU A 59 -2.68 11.61 9.33
CA LEU A 59 -1.26 11.89 9.54
C LEU A 59 -0.78 13.08 8.71
N PHE A 60 -1.09 13.09 7.41
CA PHE A 60 -0.85 14.19 6.50
C PHE A 60 -1.78 14.11 5.29
N THR A 61 -1.86 15.19 4.54
CA THR A 61 -2.68 15.36 3.34
C THR A 61 -1.81 15.73 2.15
N GLU A 62 -2.42 15.82 0.97
CA GLU A 62 -1.74 16.35 -0.20
C GLU A 62 -1.24 17.77 0.04
N ASP A 63 -1.98 18.61 0.76
CA ASP A 63 -1.62 20.01 1.02
C ASP A 63 -0.27 20.14 1.76
N ASP A 64 0.12 19.12 2.53
CA ASP A 64 1.37 19.08 3.29
C ASP A 64 2.59 18.76 2.41
N ILE A 65 2.37 18.14 1.25
CA ILE A 65 3.42 17.73 0.32
C ILE A 65 3.86 18.94 -0.50
N GLU A 66 5.17 19.20 -0.49
CA GLU A 66 5.84 20.14 -1.38
C GLU A 66 6.11 19.47 -2.73
N TRP A 67 6.75 18.30 -2.71
CA TRP A 67 6.97 17.48 -3.90
C TRP A 67 7.25 16.01 -3.53
N PHE A 68 7.05 15.12 -4.51
CA PHE A 68 7.45 13.72 -4.47
C PHE A 68 8.42 13.43 -5.62
N ASN A 69 9.58 12.87 -5.30
CA ASN A 69 10.55 12.47 -6.31
C ASN A 69 10.28 11.02 -6.74
N VAL A 70 9.92 10.84 -8.01
CA VAL A 70 9.54 9.52 -8.54
C VAL A 70 10.71 8.54 -8.54
N SER A 71 11.93 9.03 -8.79
CA SER A 71 13.13 8.20 -8.89
C SER A 71 13.69 7.79 -7.52
N THR A 72 13.70 8.71 -6.55
CA THR A 72 14.24 8.41 -5.20
C THR A 72 13.18 7.95 -4.21
N ARG A 73 11.89 8.08 -4.58
CA ARG A 73 10.72 7.87 -3.70
C ARG A 73 10.68 8.81 -2.49
N GLU A 74 11.40 9.92 -2.53
CA GLU A 74 11.41 10.92 -1.46
C GLU A 74 10.13 11.75 -1.48
N ILE A 75 9.47 11.85 -0.33
CA ILE A 75 8.41 12.83 -0.07
C ILE A 75 9.04 14.02 0.66
N ARG A 76 8.94 15.19 0.06
CA ARG A 76 9.27 16.45 0.73
C ARG A 76 8.00 17.09 1.25
N PHE A 77 7.97 17.34 2.55
CA PHE A 77 6.92 18.13 3.18
C PHE A 77 7.29 19.62 3.17
N LYS A 78 6.26 20.48 3.16
CA LYS A 78 6.44 21.92 3.24
C LYS A 78 7.11 22.29 4.57
N LYS A 79 8.22 23.03 4.48
CA LYS A 79 9.13 23.35 5.60
C LYS A 79 8.50 24.12 6.79
N GLN A 80 7.29 24.65 6.66
CA GLN A 80 6.70 25.59 7.62
C GLN A 80 5.72 24.95 8.63
N ASP A 81 5.54 23.63 8.60
CA ASP A 81 4.59 22.98 9.51
C ASP A 81 5.29 22.20 10.63
N GLU A 82 5.70 22.92 11.69
CA GLU A 82 6.24 22.30 12.91
C GLU A 82 5.28 21.28 13.54
N GLN A 83 3.96 21.45 13.36
CA GLN A 83 2.97 20.52 13.90
C GLN A 83 2.98 19.21 13.13
N LEU A 84 3.11 19.25 11.79
CA LEU A 84 3.27 18.07 10.96
C LEU A 84 4.52 17.28 11.35
N PHE A 85 5.68 17.94 11.47
CA PHE A 85 6.92 17.24 11.82
C PHE A 85 6.85 16.64 13.23
N LYS A 86 6.25 17.36 14.20
CA LYS A 86 5.99 16.82 15.54
C LYS A 86 5.06 15.61 15.47
N LYS A 87 4.00 15.67 14.65
CA LYS A 87 3.06 14.57 14.46
C LYS A 87 3.76 13.36 13.84
N LEU A 88 4.52 13.52 12.77
CA LEU A 88 5.30 12.45 12.14
C LEU A 88 6.28 11.82 13.15
N LYS A 89 7.00 12.65 13.91
CA LYS A 89 7.93 12.20 14.96
C LYS A 89 7.24 11.49 16.12
N MET A 90 6.00 11.80 16.45
CA MET A 90 5.25 11.08 17.50
C MET A 90 4.71 9.73 16.99
N ASN A 91 4.60 9.55 15.67
CA ASN A 91 3.94 8.40 15.05
C ASN A 91 4.89 7.45 14.32
N TYR A 92 6.22 7.61 14.42
CA TYR A 92 7.23 6.79 13.72
C TYR A 92 7.29 5.29 14.10
N HIS A 93 6.37 4.82 14.95
CA HIS A 93 6.20 3.40 15.30
C HIS A 93 4.88 2.81 14.81
N LYS A 94 4.02 3.62 14.19
CA LYS A 94 2.70 3.18 13.71
C LYS A 94 2.85 2.10 12.64
N GLU A 95 1.94 1.15 12.71
CA GLU A 95 1.77 0.04 11.78
C GLU A 95 0.51 0.27 10.95
N GLY A 96 0.45 -0.32 9.76
CA GLY A 96 -0.73 -0.28 8.89
C GLY A 96 -1.20 1.15 8.61
N LEU A 97 -0.37 1.96 7.96
CA LEU A 97 -0.81 3.28 7.50
C LEU A 97 -1.48 3.14 6.13
N GLU A 98 -2.67 3.70 5.98
CA GLU A 98 -3.37 3.71 4.70
C GLU A 98 -3.10 5.02 3.95
N PHE A 99 -2.62 4.89 2.72
CA PHE A 99 -2.58 5.99 1.76
C PHE A 99 -3.88 5.96 1.00
N ARG A 100 -4.73 6.98 1.17
CA ARG A 100 -6.08 6.99 0.61
C ARG A 100 -6.24 8.09 -0.42
N LEU A 101 -7.08 7.80 -1.41
CA LEU A 101 -7.58 8.75 -2.37
C LEU A 101 -9.11 8.72 -2.26
N GLY A 102 -9.66 9.70 -1.54
CA GLY A 102 -11.07 9.69 -1.14
C GLY A 102 -11.40 8.49 -0.24
N GLU A 103 -12.37 7.68 -0.64
CA GLU A 103 -12.73 6.47 0.12
C GLU A 103 -11.88 5.25 -0.25
N ASN A 104 -11.09 5.31 -1.33
CA ASN A 104 -10.29 4.19 -1.79
C ASN A 104 -8.93 4.16 -1.08
N VAL A 105 -8.54 3.00 -0.59
CA VAL A 105 -7.16 2.73 -0.17
C VAL A 105 -6.32 2.54 -1.43
N LEU A 106 -5.31 3.40 -1.63
CA LEU A 106 -4.33 3.25 -2.70
C LEU A 106 -3.32 2.17 -2.33
N PHE A 107 -2.60 2.30 -1.23
CA PHE A 107 -1.78 1.20 -0.71
C PHE A 107 -1.66 1.32 0.81
N GLU A 108 -1.44 0.17 1.44
CA GLU A 108 -1.11 0.08 2.84
C GLU A 108 0.41 0.08 3.00
N VAL A 109 0.88 0.95 3.87
CA VAL A 109 2.25 0.99 4.33
C VAL A 109 2.32 0.17 5.61
N SER A 110 3.10 -0.91 5.58
CA SER A 110 3.23 -1.85 6.68
C SER A 110 3.71 -1.17 7.97
N ARG A 111 4.63 -0.20 7.84
CA ARG A 111 5.20 0.50 8.98
C ARG A 111 5.80 1.87 8.63
N PHE A 112 5.78 2.76 9.61
CA PHE A 112 6.72 3.87 9.69
C PHE A 112 8.04 3.37 10.31
N VAL A 113 9.16 3.49 9.60
CA VAL A 113 10.48 3.03 10.05
C VAL A 113 11.48 4.18 10.11
N SER A 114 12.55 4.01 10.90
CA SER A 114 13.67 4.96 10.99
C SER A 114 14.99 4.25 10.71
N ASP A 115 16.07 5.02 10.51
CA ASP A 115 17.41 4.49 10.23
C ASP A 115 17.94 3.50 11.30
N ILE A 116 17.40 3.54 12.52
CA ILE A 116 17.79 2.65 13.63
C ILE A 116 16.96 1.37 13.73
N ASP A 117 15.91 1.21 12.90
CA ASP A 117 15.15 -0.04 12.88
C ASP A 117 16.03 -1.16 12.27
N SER A 118 16.19 -2.26 13.01
CA SER A 118 17.03 -3.39 12.60
C SER A 118 16.26 -4.51 11.91
N ARG A 119 14.93 -4.39 11.79
CA ARG A 119 14.08 -5.41 11.18
C ARG A 119 14.08 -5.26 9.66
N ILE A 120 13.75 -6.37 9.00
CA ILE A 120 13.56 -6.41 7.56
C ILE A 120 12.06 -6.42 7.27
N PHE A 121 11.62 -5.47 6.46
CA PHE A 121 10.27 -5.33 5.92
C PHE A 121 10.33 -5.56 4.42
N TYR A 122 9.54 -6.53 3.94
CA TYR A 122 9.46 -6.87 2.51
C TYR A 122 8.31 -6.15 1.80
N ASP A 123 7.54 -5.36 2.55
CA ASP A 123 6.41 -4.57 2.11
C ASP A 123 6.78 -3.08 2.07
N LEU A 124 5.87 -2.28 1.51
CA LEU A 124 6.00 -0.83 1.46
C LEU A 124 6.11 -0.25 2.89
N VAL A 125 7.10 0.62 3.10
CA VAL A 125 7.37 1.32 4.35
C VAL A 125 7.43 2.84 4.11
N LEU A 126 7.01 3.62 5.11
CA LEU A 126 7.32 5.04 5.20
C LEU A 126 8.62 5.14 6.00
N HIS A 127 9.72 5.43 5.34
CA HIS A 127 11.05 5.51 5.97
C HIS A 127 11.40 6.97 6.27
N TYR A 128 11.69 7.25 7.53
CA TYR A 128 12.26 8.48 8.02
C TYR A 128 13.78 8.35 8.14
N SER A 129 14.52 9.26 7.51
CA SER A 129 15.97 9.31 7.59
C SER A 129 16.48 10.66 8.10
N THR A 130 17.40 10.59 9.06
CA THR A 130 18.20 11.74 9.55
C THR A 130 19.65 11.67 9.09
N ILE A 131 20.02 10.64 8.33
CA ILE A 131 21.38 10.47 7.82
C ILE A 131 21.59 11.45 6.65
N GLY A 132 22.57 12.34 6.79
CA GLY A 132 23.11 13.13 5.67
C GLY A 132 22.64 14.58 5.53
N GLU A 133 21.67 15.06 6.32
CA GLU A 133 21.29 16.48 6.39
C GLU A 133 20.82 16.88 7.81
N ASP A 134 20.70 18.20 8.02
CA ASP A 134 20.32 18.92 9.25
C ASP A 134 19.22 18.18 10.03
N GLU A 135 19.45 17.83 11.31
CA GLU A 135 18.48 17.14 12.18
C GLU A 135 17.11 17.83 12.24
N VAL A 136 17.09 19.11 11.88
CA VAL A 136 15.92 19.99 11.81
C VAL A 136 15.03 19.69 10.58
N ASN A 137 15.53 18.98 9.56
CA ASN A 137 14.81 18.72 8.31
C ASN A 137 15.00 17.29 7.81
N PRO A 138 14.37 16.32 8.48
CA PRO A 138 14.47 14.91 8.11
C PRO A 138 13.90 14.62 6.72
N ARG A 139 14.38 13.54 6.12
CA ARG A 139 13.91 13.06 4.82
C ARG A 139 12.93 11.91 5.00
N TYR A 140 11.91 11.87 4.15
CA TYR A 140 10.88 10.83 4.19
C TYR A 140 10.84 10.12 2.84
N TYR A 141 10.74 8.80 2.86
CA TYR A 141 10.76 7.98 1.68
C TYR A 141 9.65 6.93 1.72
N LEU A 142 9.12 6.58 0.56
CA LEU A 142 8.26 5.40 0.40
C LEU A 142 9.05 4.31 -0.30
N HIS A 143 9.55 3.35 0.47
CA HIS A 143 10.36 2.25 -0.06
C HIS A 143 9.56 0.96 -0.08
N ASP A 144 9.59 0.23 -1.20
CA ASP A 144 8.90 -1.07 -1.34
C ASP A 144 9.49 -2.17 -0.43
N CYS A 145 10.60 -1.88 0.25
CA CYS A 145 11.15 -2.66 1.35
C CYS A 145 12.05 -1.79 2.24
N TYR A 146 12.36 -2.28 3.43
CA TYR A 146 13.44 -1.72 4.26
C TYR A 146 14.20 -2.84 4.98
N PRO A 147 15.54 -2.79 5.07
CA PRO A 147 16.43 -1.87 4.36
C PRO A 147 16.46 -2.09 2.84
N ALA A 148 16.79 -1.05 2.07
CA ALA A 148 16.75 -1.07 0.60
C ALA A 148 17.64 -2.15 -0.05
N GLN A 149 18.64 -2.69 0.66
CA GLN A 149 19.48 -3.78 0.17
C GLN A 149 18.70 -5.09 -0.12
N PHE A 150 17.49 -5.23 0.45
CA PHE A 150 16.63 -6.40 0.24
C PHE A 150 15.65 -6.25 -0.93
N ILE A 151 15.77 -5.19 -1.75
CA ILE A 151 14.86 -4.93 -2.88
C ILE A 151 14.75 -6.09 -3.89
N ASN A 152 15.80 -6.93 -3.96
CA ASN A 152 15.85 -8.09 -4.86
C ASN A 152 15.27 -9.38 -4.25
N ASP A 153 14.78 -9.36 -3.01
CA ASP A 153 14.06 -10.50 -2.42
C ASP A 153 12.76 -10.77 -3.19
N GLU A 154 12.41 -12.04 -3.37
CA GLU A 154 11.22 -12.43 -4.15
C GLU A 154 9.91 -11.92 -3.54
N ARG A 155 9.84 -11.78 -2.21
CA ARG A 155 8.66 -11.21 -1.52
C ARG A 155 8.52 -9.73 -1.87
N THR A 156 9.61 -8.98 -1.85
CA THR A 156 9.61 -7.57 -2.24
C THR A 156 9.25 -7.40 -3.71
N LYS A 157 9.79 -8.23 -4.61
CA LYS A 157 9.41 -8.20 -6.03
C LYS A 157 7.92 -8.50 -6.24
N ALA A 158 7.36 -9.43 -5.48
CA ALA A 158 5.93 -9.74 -5.54
C ALA A 158 5.09 -8.52 -5.11
N ASN A 159 5.47 -7.84 -4.03
CA ASN A 159 4.80 -6.63 -3.56
C ASN A 159 4.93 -5.44 -4.51
N ILE A 160 6.10 -5.22 -5.12
CA ILE A 160 6.28 -4.19 -6.16
C ILE A 160 5.32 -4.42 -7.32
N LYS A 161 5.18 -5.67 -7.78
CA LYS A 161 4.24 -6.02 -8.86
C LYS A 161 2.79 -5.80 -8.42
N LYS A 162 2.44 -6.23 -7.21
CA LYS A 162 1.09 -6.04 -6.64
C LYS A 162 0.71 -4.56 -6.59
N ASN A 163 1.65 -3.69 -6.20
CA ASN A 163 1.41 -2.26 -6.00
C ASN A 163 1.62 -1.39 -7.26
N ALA A 164 1.89 -1.99 -8.43
CA ALA A 164 2.28 -1.25 -9.63
C ALA A 164 1.19 -0.27 -10.10
N MET A 165 -0.07 -0.69 -10.11
CA MET A 165 -1.21 0.14 -10.52
C MET A 165 -1.49 1.26 -9.52
N GLN A 166 -1.30 0.98 -8.24
CA GLN A 166 -1.48 1.90 -7.13
C GLN A 166 -0.39 2.99 -7.18
N TRP A 167 0.86 2.61 -7.49
CA TRP A 167 1.96 3.54 -7.75
C TRP A 167 1.70 4.43 -8.97
N GLU A 168 1.19 3.87 -10.07
CA GLU A 168 0.80 4.65 -11.25
C GLU A 168 -0.31 5.66 -10.90
N THR A 169 -1.31 5.24 -10.13
CA THR A 169 -2.41 6.10 -9.69
C THR A 169 -1.91 7.24 -8.79
N PHE A 170 -1.08 6.91 -7.80
CA PHE A 170 -0.49 7.89 -6.89
C PHE A 170 0.36 8.93 -7.63
N THR A 171 1.22 8.48 -8.55
CA THR A 171 2.09 9.39 -9.32
C THR A 171 1.29 10.28 -10.28
N LYS A 172 0.30 9.73 -11.02
CA LYS A 172 -0.60 10.54 -11.86
C LYS A 172 -1.38 11.56 -11.05
N TYR A 173 -1.84 11.19 -9.85
CA TYR A 173 -2.52 12.13 -8.96
C TYR A 173 -1.59 13.28 -8.57
N LEU A 174 -0.38 13.01 -8.10
CA LEU A 174 0.57 14.06 -7.73
C LEU A 174 1.02 14.89 -8.94
N GLU A 175 1.09 14.31 -10.14
CA GLU A 175 1.37 15.04 -11.39
C GLU A 175 0.25 16.05 -11.66
N SER A 176 -1.02 15.64 -11.51
CA SER A 176 -2.18 16.52 -11.68
C SER A 176 -2.20 17.69 -10.68
N LYS A 177 -1.50 17.54 -9.55
CA LYS A 177 -1.33 18.58 -8.51
C LYS A 177 -0.05 19.39 -8.66
N SER A 178 0.75 19.16 -9.71
CA SER A 178 2.08 19.78 -9.90
C SER A 178 3.06 19.49 -8.74
N LYS A 179 2.97 18.30 -8.15
CA LYS A 179 3.79 17.86 -7.00
C LYS A 179 4.79 16.76 -7.34
N LEU A 180 4.98 16.41 -8.62
CA LEU A 180 6.04 15.50 -9.02
C LEU A 180 7.35 16.23 -9.30
N LYS A 181 8.43 15.65 -8.76
CA LYS A 181 9.81 15.94 -9.13
C LYS A 181 10.34 14.73 -9.91
N LYS A 182 10.86 14.99 -11.10
CA LYS A 182 11.51 14.00 -11.98
C LYS A 182 13.02 14.06 -11.78
#